data_AF-A0A1V5RQ38-F1
#
_entry.id   AF-A0A1V5RQ38-F1
#
_cell.length_a   1.000
_cell.length_b   1.000
_cell.length_c   1.000
_cell.angle_alpha   90.00
_cell.angle_beta   90.00
_cell.angle_gamma   90.00
#
_symmetry.space_group_name_H-M   'P 1'
#
loop_
_entity.id
_entity.type
_entity.pdbx_description
1 polymer ?
#
loop_
_entity_poly.entity_id
_entity_poly.type
_entity_poly.pdbx_seq_one_letter_code
_entity_poly.pdbx_strand_id
1 'polypeptide(L)'
;MYEIQLTSLAKEDLILATSYISYILKAPATAGKLLDTIEHEVEALSENPYMFSTSRDENLAHRGIRHFSVKNYMLFYTIKEETKTVTVLRFLHARRNWIQLLGHPSL
;
A
#
# COMPACT_ATOMS: atom_id res chain seq x y z
N MET A 1 10.54 3.03 15.61
CA MET A 1 10.22 3.84 14.43
C MET A 1 11.13 3.54 13.22
N TYR A 2 10.53 3.08 12.14
CA TYR A 2 11.09 2.90 10.80
C TYR A 2 10.74 4.13 9.95
N GLU A 3 11.62 4.51 9.04
CA GLU A 3 11.30 5.52 8.02
C GLU A 3 10.31 4.95 7.00
N ILE A 4 9.25 5.70 6.69
CA ILE A 4 8.31 5.33 5.63
C ILE A 4 8.69 6.02 4.33
N GLN A 5 8.82 5.23 3.26
CA GLN A 5 9.03 5.72 1.90
C GLN A 5 7.90 5.24 0.99
N LEU A 6 7.40 6.14 0.12
CA LEU A 6 6.41 5.81 -0.89
C LEU A 6 7.06 5.85 -2.27
N THR A 7 6.89 4.78 -3.04
CA THR A 7 7.27 4.79 -4.47
C THR A 7 6.41 5.79 -5.25
N SER A 8 6.87 6.20 -6.43
CA SER A 8 6.08 7.04 -7.34
C SER A 8 4.75 6.36 -7.72
N LEU A 9 4.75 5.04 -7.89
CA LEU A 9 3.54 4.27 -8.20
C LEU A 9 2.54 4.28 -7.05
N ALA A 10 3.00 4.14 -5.80
CA ALA A 10 2.12 4.25 -4.63
C ALA A 10 1.48 5.64 -4.51
N LYS A 11 2.24 6.71 -4.80
CA LYS A 11 1.71 8.08 -4.82
C LYS A 11 0.67 8.28 -5.92
N GLU A 12 0.93 7.79 -7.12
CA GLU A 12 0.00 7.86 -8.24
C GLU A 12 -1.29 7.08 -7.95
N ASP A 13 -1.14 5.86 -7.42
CA ASP A 13 -2.27 5.01 -6.99
C ASP A 13 -3.19 5.75 -5.99
N LEU A 14 -2.63 6.44 -4.99
CA LEU A 14 -3.37 7.24 -4.01
C LEU A 14 -4.11 8.41 -4.64
N ILE A 15 -3.43 9.16 -5.53
CA ILE A 15 -4.02 10.30 -6.24
C ILE A 15 -5.19 9.84 -7.10
N LEU A 16 -5.02 8.75 -7.86
CA LEU A 16 -6.06 8.20 -8.71
C LEU A 16 -7.25 7.70 -7.90
N ALA A 17 -7.01 7.00 -6.78
CA ALA A 17 -8.07 6.50 -5.90
C ALA A 17 -8.90 7.64 -5.30
N THR A 18 -8.24 8.62 -4.71
CA THR A 18 -8.90 9.76 -4.05
C THR A 18 -9.60 10.69 -5.04
N SER A 19 -9.01 10.92 -6.22
CA SER A 19 -9.62 11.72 -7.28
C SER A 19 -10.87 11.02 -7.84
N TYR A 20 -10.80 9.71 -8.07
CA TYR A 20 -11.95 8.94 -8.53
C TYR A 20 -13.11 9.01 -7.53
N ILE A 21 -12.85 8.77 -6.25
CA ILE A 21 -13.87 8.83 -5.20
C ILE A 21 -14.46 10.24 -5.07
N SER A 22 -13.61 11.27 -5.07
CA SER A 22 -14.05 12.66 -4.89
C SER A 22 -14.87 13.19 -6.06
N TYR A 23 -14.37 13.01 -7.29
CA TYR A 23 -14.89 13.72 -8.45
C TYR A 23 -15.81 12.86 -9.33
N ILE A 24 -15.54 11.55 -9.45
CA ILE A 24 -16.36 10.65 -10.27
C ILE A 24 -17.51 10.09 -9.45
N LEU A 25 -17.24 9.57 -8.25
CA LEU A 25 -18.28 9.09 -7.35
C LEU A 25 -18.97 10.21 -6.54
N LYS A 26 -18.50 11.45 -6.68
CA LYS A 26 -19.02 12.65 -5.98
C LYS A 26 -19.06 12.47 -4.46
N ALA A 27 -18.06 11.78 -3.90
CA ALA A 27 -18.02 11.41 -2.49
C ALA A 27 -16.72 11.90 -1.79
N PRO A 28 -16.43 13.21 -1.77
CA PRO A 28 -15.17 13.74 -1.24
C PRO A 28 -14.93 13.41 0.24
N ALA A 29 -15.99 13.35 1.06
CA ALA A 29 -15.88 12.93 2.45
C ALA A 29 -15.38 11.47 2.60
N THR A 30 -15.74 10.60 1.65
CA THR A 30 -15.26 9.22 1.62
C THR A 30 -13.78 9.16 1.21
N ALA A 31 -13.34 10.04 0.29
CA ALA A 31 -11.93 10.15 -0.07
C ALA A 31 -11.08 10.64 1.11
N GLY A 32 -11.57 11.63 1.87
CA GLY A 32 -10.90 12.08 3.10
C GLY A 32 -10.74 10.96 4.13
N LYS A 33 -11.84 10.24 4.45
CA LYS A 33 -11.78 9.09 5.37
C LYS A 33 -10.82 7.99 4.91
N LEU A 34 -10.67 7.80 3.60
CA LEU A 34 -9.72 6.84 3.06
C LEU A 34 -8.29 7.29 3.36
N LEU A 35 -7.95 8.57 3.13
CA LEU A 35 -6.64 9.13 3.47
C LEU A 35 -6.35 9.03 4.97
N ASP A 36 -7.29 9.43 5.83
CA ASP A 36 -7.11 9.35 7.29
C ASP A 36 -6.82 7.90 7.74
N THR A 37 -7.51 6.93 7.14
CA THR A 37 -7.27 5.51 7.46
C THR A 37 -5.89 5.08 6.99
N ILE A 38 -5.45 5.50 5.80
CA ILE A 38 -4.12 5.13 5.26
C ILE A 38 -3.01 5.74 6.10
N GLU A 39 -3.13 7.01 6.50
CA GLU A 39 -2.16 7.67 7.37
C GLU A 39 -2.01 6.93 8.70
N HIS A 40 -3.12 6.55 9.33
CA HIS A 40 -3.10 5.79 10.58
C HIS A 40 -2.40 4.42 10.44
N GLU A 41 -2.72 3.67 9.39
CA GLU A 41 -2.10 2.37 9.15
C GLU A 41 -0.61 2.49 8.81
N VAL A 42 -0.22 3.52 8.06
CA VAL A 42 1.19 3.79 7.71
C VAL A 42 1.99 4.21 8.95
N GLU A 43 1.41 4.99 9.84
CA GLU A 43 2.01 5.31 11.14
C GLU A 43 2.22 4.04 11.98
N ALA A 44 1.22 3.15 12.03
CA ALA A 44 1.35 1.86 12.71
C ALA A 44 2.48 0.99 12.12
N LEU A 45 2.68 0.99 10.79
CA LEU A 45 3.81 0.30 10.16
C LEU A 45 5.16 0.86 10.58
N SER A 46 5.26 2.16 10.87
CA SER A 46 6.52 2.76 11.32
C SER A 46 6.96 2.18 12.67
N GLU A 47 6.01 1.80 13.52
CA GLU A 47 6.30 1.20 14.83
C GLU A 47 6.35 -0.32 14.78
N ASN A 48 5.51 -0.96 13.96
CA ASN A 48 5.43 -2.41 13.88
C ASN A 48 5.40 -2.91 12.42
N PRO A 49 6.52 -2.79 11.68
CA PRO A 49 6.54 -3.09 10.26
C PRO A 49 6.28 -4.58 9.95
N TYR A 50 6.56 -5.46 10.91
CA TYR A 50 6.36 -6.91 10.78
C TYR A 50 4.96 -7.39 11.18
N MET A 51 4.03 -6.50 11.51
CA MET A 51 2.69 -6.86 12.00
C MET A 51 1.86 -7.70 11.01
N PHE A 52 2.14 -7.60 9.71
CA PHE A 52 1.51 -8.41 8.68
C PHE A 52 2.49 -9.43 8.09
N SER A 53 2.02 -10.64 7.84
CA SER A 53 2.81 -11.69 7.19
C SER A 53 3.12 -11.32 5.73
N THR A 54 4.12 -11.99 5.16
CA THR A 54 4.36 -11.95 3.71
C THR A 54 3.15 -12.48 2.95
N SER A 55 3.08 -12.13 1.67
CA SER A 55 2.05 -12.63 0.76
C SER A 55 2.00 -14.15 0.74
N ARG A 56 0.81 -14.72 0.48
CA ARG A 56 0.66 -16.17 0.23
C ARG A 56 1.14 -16.57 -1.17
N ASP A 57 1.24 -15.61 -2.08
CA ASP A 57 1.85 -15.84 -3.38
C ASP A 57 3.37 -16.00 -3.23
N GLU A 58 3.90 -17.13 -3.70
CA GLU A 58 5.31 -17.49 -3.51
C GLU A 58 6.26 -16.47 -4.14
N ASN A 59 5.94 -15.90 -5.30
CA ASN A 59 6.80 -14.94 -5.97
C ASN A 59 6.91 -13.64 -5.16
N LEU A 60 5.78 -13.16 -4.64
CA LEU A 60 5.75 -11.98 -3.78
C LEU A 60 6.40 -12.24 -2.42
N ALA A 61 6.21 -13.44 -1.86
CA ALA A 61 6.82 -13.85 -0.59
C ALA A 61 8.35 -13.88 -0.69
N HIS A 62 8.91 -14.44 -1.77
CA HIS A 62 10.36 -14.45 -2.02
C HIS A 62 10.95 -13.05 -2.11
N ARG A 63 10.17 -12.07 -2.57
CA ARG A 63 10.56 -10.64 -2.61
C ARG A 63 10.34 -9.91 -1.28
N GLY A 64 9.90 -10.61 -0.24
CA GLY A 64 9.61 -10.04 1.08
C GLY A 64 8.39 -9.12 1.10
N ILE A 65 7.52 -9.20 0.09
CA ILE A 65 6.35 -8.33 -0.02
C ILE A 65 5.31 -8.75 1.01
N ARG A 66 4.89 -7.76 1.80
CA ARG A 66 3.81 -7.84 2.78
C ARG A 66 2.66 -6.98 2.29
N HIS A 67 1.46 -7.29 2.77
CA HIS A 67 0.26 -6.58 2.37
C HIS A 67 -0.86 -6.71 3.38
N PHE A 68 -1.75 -5.73 3.37
CA PHE A 68 -2.98 -5.73 4.15
C PHE A 68 -4.06 -4.90 3.45
N SER A 69 -5.30 -5.13 3.86
CA SER A 69 -6.46 -4.42 3.32
C SER A 69 -6.72 -3.12 4.07
N VAL A 70 -6.92 -2.02 3.34
CA VAL A 70 -7.45 -0.76 3.84
C VAL A 70 -8.75 -0.47 3.11
N LYS A 71 -9.89 -0.70 3.77
CA LYS A 71 -11.23 -0.65 3.14
C LYS A 71 -11.28 -1.55 1.90
N ASN A 72 -11.53 -0.98 0.71
CA ASN A 72 -11.60 -1.69 -0.57
C ASN A 72 -10.27 -1.71 -1.32
N TYR A 73 -9.16 -1.38 -0.66
CA TYR A 73 -7.83 -1.33 -1.24
C TYR A 73 -6.88 -2.27 -0.51
N MET A 74 -5.79 -2.61 -1.17
CA MET A 74 -4.67 -3.39 -0.67
C MET A 74 -3.43 -2.52 -0.72
N LEU A 75 -2.77 -2.36 0.43
CA LEU A 75 -1.47 -1.71 0.53
C LEU A 75 -0.40 -2.80 0.51
N PHE A 76 0.60 -2.64 -0.36
CA PHE A 76 1.74 -3.55 -0.49
C PHE A 76 3.02 -2.84 -0.09
N TYR A 77 3.86 -3.49 0.71
CA TYR A 77 5.08 -2.89 1.22
C TYR A 77 6.20 -3.93 1.43
N THR A 78 7.43 -3.43 1.59
CA THR A 78 8.61 -4.21 1.97
C THR A 78 9.30 -3.54 3.15
N ILE A 79 10.19 -4.30 3.81
CA ILE A 79 10.95 -3.82 4.96
C ILE A 79 12.43 -4.04 4.64
N LYS A 80 13.23 -3.00 4.81
CA LYS A 80 14.69 -3.08 4.78
C LYS A 80 15.21 -2.86 6.19
N GLU A 81 15.66 -3.94 6.81
CA GLU A 81 15.99 -3.97 8.23
C GLU A 81 17.27 -3.20 8.55
N GLU A 82 18.25 -3.25 7.65
CA GLU A 82 19.56 -2.61 7.82
C GLU A 82 19.45 -1.08 7.89
N THR A 83 18.47 -0.51 7.19
CA THR A 83 18.21 0.93 7.15
C THR A 83 16.97 1.34 7.95
N LYS A 84 16.29 0.38 8.60
CA LYS A 84 15.01 0.60 9.28
C LYS A 84 14.01 1.35 8.38
N THR A 85 13.83 0.88 7.14
CA THR A 85 12.96 1.51 6.15
C THR A 85 11.79 0.61 5.78
N VAL A 86 10.57 1.16 5.77
CA VAL A 86 9.40 0.54 5.15
C VAL A 86 9.12 1.24 3.84
N THR A 87 9.12 0.49 2.74
CA THR A 87 8.81 1.03 1.42
C THR A 87 7.42 0.56 0.99
N VAL A 88 6.47 1.49 0.95
CA VAL A 88 5.14 1.27 0.37
C VAL A 88 5.27 1.24 -1.15
N LEU A 89 5.05 0.05 -1.72
CA LEU A 89 5.26 -0.23 -3.13
C LEU A 89 4.07 0.20 -3.98
N ARG A 90 2.85 -0.16 -3.58
CA ARG A 90 1.61 0.03 -4.35
C ARG A 90 0.40 0.17 -3.43
N PHE A 91 -0.63 0.86 -3.91
CA PHE A 91 -1.93 0.98 -3.26
C PHE A 91 -3.05 0.64 -4.26
N LEU A 92 -3.52 -0.60 -4.25
CA LEU A 92 -4.37 -1.10 -5.34
C LEU A 92 -5.77 -1.38 -4.86
N HIS A 93 -6.78 -1.01 -5.66
CA HIS A 93 -8.14 -1.45 -5.37
C HIS A 93 -8.21 -2.98 -5.34
N ALA A 94 -8.81 -3.57 -4.31
CA ALA A 94 -8.76 -5.01 -4.02
C ALA A 94 -9.32 -5.91 -5.13
N ARG A 95 -10.20 -5.36 -5.98
CA ARG A 95 -10.74 -6.05 -7.17
C ARG A 95 -9.79 -6.06 -8.38
N ARG A 96 -8.66 -5.34 -8.35
CA ARG A 96 -7.67 -5.38 -9.43
C ARG A 96 -6.85 -6.66 -9.33
N ASN A 97 -6.43 -7.21 -10.47
CA ASN A 97 -5.50 -8.34 -10.53
C ASN A 97 -4.09 -7.86 -10.13
N TRP A 98 -3.85 -7.76 -8.83
CA TRP A 98 -2.59 -7.27 -8.29
C TRP A 98 -1.42 -8.23 -8.53
N ILE A 99 -1.65 -9.54 -8.73
CA ILE A 99 -0.58 -10.50 -9.11
C ILE A 99 0.06 -10.05 -10.43
N GLN A 100 -0.76 -9.70 -11.42
CA GLN A 100 -0.28 -9.18 -12.69
C GLN A 100 0.45 -7.82 -12.53
N LEU A 101 -0.06 -6.94 -11.68
CA LEU A 101 0.50 -5.60 -11.46
C LEU A 101 1.80 -5.60 -10.65
N LEU A 102 2.00 -6.62 -9.82
CA LEU A 102 3.16 -6.77 -8.94
C LEU A 102 4.20 -7.75 -9.50
N GLY A 103 3.82 -8.62 -10.43
CA GLY A 103 4.70 -9.62 -11.05
C GLY A 103 5.71 -9.07 -12.06
N HIS A 104 5.65 -7.77 -12.39
CA HIS A 104 6.63 -7.16 -13.29
C HIS A 104 7.94 -6.87 -12.52
N PRO A 105 9.12 -7.25 -13.06
CA PRO A 105 10.41 -7.16 -12.35
C PRO A 105 10.92 -5.73 -12.11
N SER A 106 10.19 -4.70 -12.56
CA SER A 106 10.54 -3.29 -12.36
C SER A 106 10.02 -2.70 -11.04
N LEU A 107 9.56 -3.54 -10.11
CA LEU A 107 9.07 -3.17 -8.78
C LEU A 107 10.05 -3.59 -7.68
#